data_AF-A0A1X7G894-F1
#
_entry.id   AF-A0A1X7G894-F1
#
_cell.length_a   1.000
_cell.length_b   1.000
_cell.length_c   1.000
_cell.angle_alpha   90.00
_cell.angle_beta   90.00
_cell.angle_gamma   90.00
#
_symmetry.space_group_name_H-M   'P 1'
#
loop_
_entity.id
_entity.type
_entity.pdbx_description
1 polymer ?
#
loop_
_entity_poly.entity_id
_entity_poly.type
_entity_poly.pdbx_seq_one_letter_code
_entity_poly.pdbx_strand_id
1 'polypeptide(L)'
;MAQRGGKRPGAGRKRGAPNKATAARQKEVAASGLTPLDYMLSIMRDESMTTESRFEAAKAAAPYVHPKLASVDHQSSDGSMSPKPSTIEFVAPEIDEGSD
;
A
#
# COMPACT_ATOMS: atom_id res chain seq x y z
N MET A 1 -10.77 42.98 16.41
CA MET A 1 -11.39 41.65 16.28
C MET A 1 -10.33 40.70 15.71
N ALA A 2 -9.83 39.74 16.48
CA ALA A 2 -8.81 38.81 15.98
C ALA A 2 -9.42 37.85 14.95
N GLN A 3 -8.83 37.79 13.76
CA GLN A 3 -9.24 36.92 12.65
C GLN A 3 -9.33 35.46 13.14
N ARG A 4 -10.56 34.93 13.23
CA ARG A 4 -10.82 33.52 13.57
C ARG A 4 -10.68 32.69 12.28
N GLY A 5 -9.75 31.72 12.27
CA GLY A 5 -9.54 30.81 11.14
C GLY A 5 -8.32 31.17 10.28
N GLY A 6 -7.22 30.44 10.49
CA GLY A 6 -5.98 30.57 9.72
C GLY A 6 -4.96 29.53 10.18
N LYS A 7 -4.04 29.12 9.30
CA LYS A 7 -2.98 28.16 9.61
C LYS A 7 -2.10 28.74 10.74
N ARG A 8 -2.11 28.09 11.90
CA ARG A 8 -1.20 28.37 13.01
C ARG A 8 -0.20 27.21 13.15
N PRO A 9 1.02 27.44 13.64
CA PRO A 9 1.94 26.35 13.96
C PRO A 9 1.24 25.37 14.91
N GLY A 10 1.17 24.09 14.52
CA GLY A 10 0.46 23.04 15.27
C GLY A 10 -1.07 23.00 15.09
N ALA A 11 -1.67 23.87 14.28
CA ALA A 11 -3.10 23.81 13.96
C ALA A 11 -3.41 22.76 12.89
N GLY A 12 -4.56 22.12 13.02
CA GLY A 12 -5.04 21.06 12.13
C GLY A 12 -4.82 19.66 12.67
N ARG A 13 -5.24 18.65 11.91
CA ARG A 13 -5.05 17.24 12.26
C ARG A 13 -3.60 16.85 12.03
N LYS A 14 -2.99 16.19 13.01
CA LYS A 14 -1.63 15.63 12.88
C LYS A 14 -1.56 14.71 11.65
N ARG A 15 -0.54 14.90 10.81
CA ARG A 15 -0.31 14.05 9.63
C ARG A 15 -0.16 12.59 10.08
N GLY A 16 -0.89 11.68 9.44
CA GLY A 16 -0.88 10.25 9.76
C GLY A 16 -1.81 9.82 10.90
N ALA A 17 -2.45 10.74 11.65
CA ALA A 17 -3.46 10.35 12.63
C ALA A 17 -4.67 9.72 11.91
N PRO A 18 -5.20 8.57 12.33
CA PRO A 18 -6.37 7.94 11.72
C PRO A 18 -7.64 8.80 11.88
N ASN A 19 -8.65 8.58 11.03
CA ASN A 19 -9.90 9.32 11.13
C ASN A 19 -10.66 8.86 12.38
N LYS A 20 -11.42 9.75 13.01
CA LYS A 20 -12.23 9.42 14.20
C LYS A 20 -13.13 8.20 13.96
N ALA A 21 -13.75 8.13 12.78
CA ALA A 21 -14.57 6.99 12.37
C ALA A 21 -13.76 5.69 12.23
N THR A 22 -12.55 5.75 11.66
CA THR A 22 -11.66 4.58 11.52
C THR A 22 -11.21 4.05 12.88
N ALA A 23 -10.83 4.96 13.78
CA ALA A 23 -10.40 4.60 15.12
C ALA A 23 -11.55 4.03 15.98
N ALA A 24 -12.77 4.56 15.84
CA ALA A 24 -13.95 4.02 16.52
C ALA A 24 -14.27 2.59 16.07
N ARG A 25 -14.29 2.34 14.75
CA ARG A 25 -14.53 1.00 14.20
C ARG A 25 -13.47 -0.01 14.65
N GLN A 26 -12.20 0.37 14.66
CA GLN A 26 -11.13 -0.49 15.17
C GLN A 26 -11.31 -0.83 16.65
N LYS A 27 -11.76 0.13 17.46
CA LYS A 27 -12.04 -0.08 18.89
C LYS A 27 -13.26 -0.98 19.11
N GLU A 28 -14.34 -0.79 18.35
CA GLU A 28 -15.54 -1.62 18.44
C GLU A 28 -15.23 -3.08 18.07
N VAL A 29 -14.48 -3.29 16.99
CA VAL A 29 -14.05 -4.64 16.56
C VAL A 29 -13.08 -5.27 17.55
N ALA A 30 -12.21 -4.49 18.19
CA ALA A 30 -11.36 -4.99 19.27
C ALA A 30 -12.18 -5.33 20.53
N ALA A 31 -13.24 -4.56 20.81
CA ALA A 31 -14.12 -4.76 21.96
C ALA A 31 -15.05 -5.97 21.79
N SER A 32 -15.38 -6.37 20.55
CA SER A 32 -16.18 -7.58 20.28
C SER A 32 -15.44 -8.89 20.55
N GLY A 33 -14.18 -8.83 21.01
CA GLY A 33 -13.42 -9.98 21.54
C GLY A 33 -12.79 -10.89 20.48
N LEU A 34 -13.26 -10.84 19.23
CA LEU A 34 -12.66 -11.55 18.11
C LEU A 34 -12.44 -10.59 16.95
N THR A 35 -11.18 -10.27 16.64
CA THR A 35 -10.88 -9.48 15.45
C THR A 35 -10.94 -10.37 14.20
N PRO A 36 -11.17 -9.79 13.01
CA PRO A 36 -11.10 -10.55 11.76
C PRO A 36 -9.76 -11.28 11.59
N LEU A 37 -8.66 -10.69 12.05
CA LEU A 37 -7.34 -11.31 12.02
C LEU A 37 -7.30 -12.54 12.95
N ASP A 38 -7.83 -12.44 14.16
CA ASP A 38 -7.85 -13.55 15.12
C ASP A 38 -8.64 -14.74 14.58
N TYR A 39 -9.76 -14.49 13.91
CA TYR A 39 -10.56 -15.53 13.26
C TYR A 39 -9.81 -16.23 12.11
N MET A 40 -9.11 -15.46 11.26
CA MET A 40 -8.29 -16.06 10.20
C MET A 40 -7.15 -16.91 10.79
N LEU A 41 -6.53 -16.44 11.87
CA LEU A 41 -5.48 -17.18 12.57
C LEU A 41 -6.02 -18.46 13.24
N SER A 42 -7.24 -18.46 13.75
CA SER A 42 -7.85 -19.67 14.34
C SER A 42 -8.09 -20.74 13.27
N ILE A 43 -8.62 -20.38 12.09
CA ILE A 43 -8.81 -21.33 10.98
C ILE A 43 -7.48 -21.89 10.50
N MET A 44 -6.46 -21.04 10.33
CA MET A 44 -5.15 -21.46 9.82
C MET A 44 -4.46 -22.48 10.74
N ARG A 45 -4.68 -22.36 12.06
CA ARG A 45 -4.09 -23.21 13.10
C ARG A 45 -4.90 -24.49 13.37
N ASP A 46 -6.17 -24.53 12.98
CA ASP A 46 -7.03 -25.69 13.19
C ASP A 46 -6.66 -26.81 12.19
N GLU A 47 -6.15 -27.93 12.71
CA GLU A 47 -5.77 -29.09 11.92
C GLU A 47 -6.97 -29.90 11.41
N SER A 48 -8.16 -29.69 11.97
CA SER A 48 -9.39 -30.36 11.53
C SER A 48 -10.00 -29.76 10.26
N MET A 49 -9.60 -28.53 9.92
CA MET A 49 -10.05 -27.84 8.71
C MET A 49 -9.32 -28.35 7.47
N THR A 50 -9.98 -28.22 6.31
CA THR A 50 -9.36 -28.59 5.03
C THR A 50 -8.15 -27.72 4.75
N THR A 51 -7.15 -28.30 4.05
CA THR A 51 -5.95 -27.57 3.63
C THR A 51 -6.29 -26.30 2.83
N GLU A 52 -7.35 -26.35 2.02
CA GLU A 52 -7.84 -25.20 1.24
C GLU A 52 -8.34 -24.06 2.13
N SER A 53 -9.18 -24.36 3.13
CA SER A 53 -9.68 -23.34 4.07
C SER A 53 -8.54 -22.71 4.87
N ARG A 54 -7.55 -23.51 5.28
CA ARG A 54 -6.35 -23.02 5.97
C ARG A 54 -5.50 -22.12 5.08
N PHE A 55 -5.35 -22.49 3.81
CA PHE A 55 -4.58 -21.70 2.83
C PHE A 55 -5.25 -20.37 2.50
N GLU A 56 -6.57 -20.35 2.29
CA GLU A 56 -7.31 -19.12 2.05
C GLU A 56 -7.26 -18.17 3.27
N ALA A 57 -7.37 -18.72 4.49
CA ALA A 57 -7.20 -17.93 5.71
C ALA A 57 -5.79 -17.32 5.81
N ALA A 58 -4.74 -18.08 5.48
CA ALA A 58 -3.36 -17.60 5.47
C ALA A 58 -3.16 -16.46 4.45
N LYS A 59 -3.68 -16.63 3.23
CA LYS A 59 -3.61 -15.63 2.16
C LYS A 59 -4.32 -14.33 2.53
N ALA A 60 -5.50 -14.43 3.16
CA ALA A 60 -6.25 -13.28 3.63
C ALA A 60 -5.58 -12.55 4.80
N ALA A 61 -4.88 -13.29 5.68
CA ALA A 61 -4.16 -12.72 6.82
C ALA A 61 -2.82 -12.07 6.41
N ALA A 62 -2.16 -12.54 5.35
CA ALA A 62 -0.82 -12.10 4.94
C ALA A 62 -0.63 -10.56 4.85
N PRO A 63 -1.56 -9.75 4.29
CA PRO A 63 -1.36 -8.29 4.19
C PRO A 63 -1.30 -7.57 5.54
N TYR A 64 -1.88 -8.15 6.59
CA TYR A 64 -1.91 -7.57 7.94
C TYR A 64 -0.65 -7.88 8.75
N VAL A 65 0.08 -8.95 8.38
CA VAL A 65 1.31 -9.40 9.06
C VAL A 65 2.56 -9.05 8.25
N HIS A 66 2.47 -9.17 6.94
CA HIS A 66 3.55 -8.91 5.98
C HIS A 66 3.13 -7.78 5.05
N PRO A 67 3.38 -6.52 5.42
CA PRO A 67 2.96 -5.36 4.63
C PRO A 67 3.57 -5.47 3.23
N LYS A 68 2.70 -5.46 2.22
CA LYS A 68 3.13 -5.39 0.83
C LYS A 68 3.65 -3.99 0.55
N LEU A 69 4.76 -3.88 -0.19
CA LEU A 69 5.23 -2.59 -0.69
C LEU A 69 4.10 -1.92 -1.47
N ALA A 70 3.67 -0.75 -1.00
CA ALA A 70 2.71 0.07 -1.71
C ALA A 70 3.38 0.66 -2.96
N SER A 71 2.69 0.64 -4.10
CA SER A 71 3.11 1.44 -5.25
C SER A 71 2.99 2.91 -4.85
N VAL A 72 4.11 3.62 -4.80
CA VAL A 72 4.12 5.06 -4.54
C VAL A 72 4.04 5.76 -5.89
N ASP A 73 2.89 6.36 -6.19
CA ASP A 73 2.79 7.32 -7.30
C ASP A 73 3.56 8.58 -6.90
N HIS A 74 4.73 8.79 -7.49
CA HIS A 74 5.52 10.00 -7.32
C HIS A 74 4.87 11.16 -8.09
N GLN A 75 3.80 11.74 -7.56
CA GLN A 75 3.22 12.98 -8.05
C GLN A 75 3.97 14.16 -7.42
N SER A 76 4.81 14.84 -8.20
CA SER A 76 5.40 16.13 -7.82
C SER A 76 4.41 17.23 -8.15
N SER A 77 4.06 18.09 -7.18
CA SER A 77 3.22 19.28 -7.41
C SER A 77 3.85 20.28 -8.38
N ASP A 78 5.16 20.17 -8.58
CA ASP A 78 5.98 21.18 -9.23
C ASP A 78 6.31 20.80 -10.69
N GLY A 79 5.68 19.74 -11.23
CA GLY A 79 5.88 19.29 -12.62
C GLY A 79 7.29 18.74 -12.92
N SER A 80 8.16 18.62 -11.91
CA SER A 80 9.54 18.16 -12.04
C SER A 80 9.69 16.66 -12.36
N MET A 81 8.58 15.92 -12.36
CA MET A 81 8.55 14.47 -12.60
C MET A 81 7.85 14.15 -13.93
N SER A 82 8.25 14.85 -14.99
CA SER A 82 7.86 14.51 -16.35
C SER A 82 8.61 13.24 -16.78
N PRO A 83 7.93 12.20 -17.30
CA PRO A 83 8.63 11.07 -17.90
C PRO A 83 9.49 11.60 -19.06
N LYS A 84 10.82 11.47 -18.94
CA LYS A 84 11.73 11.83 -20.04
C LYS A 84 11.44 10.88 -21.20
N PRO A 85 11.20 11.37 -22.42
CA PRO A 85 11.01 10.49 -23.57
C PRO A 85 12.31 9.71 -23.80
N SER A 86 12.22 8.39 -23.76
CA SER A 86 13.32 7.51 -24.14
C SER A 86 13.38 7.42 -25.67
N THR A 87 14.33 8.12 -26.28
CA THR A 87 14.61 7.99 -27.72
C THR A 87 15.37 6.68 -27.95
N ILE A 88 14.82 5.82 -28.81
CA ILE A 88 15.48 4.58 -29.27
C ILE A 88 15.94 4.85 -30.71
N GLU A 89 17.25 4.77 -30.96
CA GLU A 89 17.83 4.84 -32.31
C GLU A 89 18.18 3.43 -32.78
N PHE A 90 17.62 3.01 -33.92
CA PHE A 90 17.95 1.74 -34.55
C PHE A 90 19.20 1.92 -35.41
N VAL A 91 20.31 1.31 -34.99
CA VAL A 91 21.55 1.27 -35.77
C VAL A 91 21.49 0.07 -36.71
N ALA A 92 21.56 0.31 -38.01
CA ALA A 92 21.67 -0.76 -38.99
C ALA A 92 23.04 -1.45 -38.86
N PRO A 93 23.11 -2.80 -38.95
CA PRO A 93 24.39 -3.49 -38.89
C PRO A 93 25.21 -3.17 -40.14
N GLU A 94 26.46 -2.73 -39.95
CA GLU A 94 27.45 -2.66 -41.03
C GLU A 94 27.78 -4.10 -41.45
N ILE A 95 27.40 -4.45 -42.68
CA ILE A 95 27.79 -5.72 -43.29
C ILE A 95 29.15 -5.46 -43.94
N ASP A 96 30.20 -6.00 -43.30
CA ASP A 96 31.55 -6.03 -43.86
C ASP A 96 31.57 -7.08 -44.99
N GLU A 97 31.36 -6.63 -46.23
CA GLU A 97 31.57 -7.46 -47.41
C GLU A 97 33.09 -7.62 -47.64
N GLY A 98 33.65 -8.61 -46.94
CA GLY A 98 35.01 -9.07 -47.16
C GLY A 98 35.23 -9.48 -48.62
N SER A 99 36.10 -8.73 -49.28
CA SER A 99 36.65 -8.99 -50.61
C SER A 99 37.53 -10.26 -50.61
N ASP A 100 37.27 -11.17 -51.55
CA ASP A 100 38.23 -12.15 -52.07
C ASP A 100 38.19 -12.12 -53.61
#